data_AF-A0A0M5KSJ4-F1
#
_entry.id   AF-A0A0M5KSJ4-F1
#
_cell.length_a   1.000
_cell.length_b   1.000
_cell.length_c   1.000
_cell.angle_alpha   90.00
_cell.angle_beta   90.00
_cell.angle_gamma   90.00
#
_symmetry.space_group_name_H-M   'P 1'
#
loop_
_entity.id
_entity.type
_entity.pdbx_description
1 polymer ?
#
loop_
_entity_poly.entity_id
_entity_poly.type
_entity_poly.pdbx_seq_one_letter_code
_entity_poly.pdbx_strand_id
1 'polypeptide(L)'
;MNTPIKTTESTVNNSATVQTMSSREIAELCGKRHDHVRRDIKQMLEELYSKRDIPKFGDIYLDARSRSQHCYHLPKRECLVLVSGYSTALRAKIIDCWQALEAQVAAPCIDYSSPEVVLGVLTYLKNENERKDNVIAELQPKAKALESLKRSDGLFGIIEAAKVLEMRPKDFIHYLWSHNWVYRRVPGAPLLPYQDKIKKGLMDCSTLTIHKPDGIEKIVSSAKITADGLASLREQFHGGVQ
;
A
#
# COMPACT_ATOMS: atom_id res chain seq x y z
N MET A 1 24.07 3.61 -27.68
CA MET A 1 22.76 3.05 -28.08
C MET A 1 22.81 1.57 -27.75
N ASN A 2 22.17 1.14 -26.67
CA ASN A 2 22.24 -0.24 -26.19
C ASN A 2 21.16 -1.04 -26.88
N THR A 3 21.51 -1.83 -27.88
CA THR A 3 20.61 -2.77 -28.53
C THR A 3 20.38 -3.96 -27.60
N PRO A 4 19.14 -4.29 -27.20
CA PRO A 4 18.87 -5.51 -26.45
C PRO A 4 19.09 -6.72 -27.37
N ILE A 5 19.94 -7.64 -26.92
CA ILE A 5 20.25 -8.89 -27.63
C ILE A 5 19.04 -9.84 -27.51
N LYS A 6 18.73 -10.55 -28.61
CA LYS A 6 17.66 -11.56 -28.67
C LYS A 6 18.03 -12.77 -27.82
N THR A 7 17.32 -12.96 -26.71
CA THR A 7 17.35 -14.18 -25.89
C THR A 7 16.96 -15.39 -26.75
N THR A 8 17.83 -16.39 -26.86
CA THR A 8 17.48 -17.67 -27.51
C THR A 8 16.73 -18.56 -26.53
N GLU A 9 15.46 -18.81 -26.81
CA GLU A 9 14.57 -19.68 -26.03
C GLU A 9 14.76 -21.13 -26.46
N SER A 10 15.18 -22.01 -25.55
CA SER A 10 15.20 -23.47 -25.78
C SER A 10 14.08 -24.12 -24.98
N THR A 11 13.12 -24.72 -25.68
CA THR A 11 11.93 -25.36 -25.10
C THR A 11 12.22 -26.80 -24.71
N VAL A 12 12.15 -27.11 -23.41
CA VAL A 12 11.97 -28.49 -22.93
C VAL A 12 10.86 -28.47 -21.86
N ASN A 13 9.69 -28.95 -22.25
CA ASN A 13 8.59 -29.52 -21.45
C ASN A 13 8.20 -28.83 -20.12
N ASN A 14 7.17 -27.98 -20.21
CA ASN A 14 6.17 -27.59 -19.19
C ASN A 14 6.58 -27.52 -17.70
N SER A 15 7.12 -26.37 -17.25
CA SER A 15 6.93 -25.71 -15.93
C SER A 15 8.04 -24.65 -15.74
N ALA A 16 7.67 -23.37 -15.58
CA ALA A 16 8.57 -22.22 -15.37
C ALA A 16 9.71 -22.05 -16.40
N THR A 17 9.60 -21.03 -17.26
CA THR A 17 10.70 -20.64 -18.17
C THR A 17 11.94 -20.23 -17.37
N VAL A 18 12.87 -21.17 -17.19
CA VAL A 18 14.15 -20.89 -16.53
C VAL A 18 14.97 -20.03 -17.46
N GLN A 19 15.07 -18.74 -17.16
CA GLN A 19 15.91 -17.81 -17.89
C GLN A 19 17.37 -18.26 -17.77
N THR A 20 17.95 -18.69 -18.89
CA THR A 20 19.35 -19.10 -18.99
C THR A 20 20.15 -18.10 -19.82
N MET A 21 21.46 -18.11 -19.64
CA MET A 21 22.41 -17.31 -20.42
C MET A 21 23.50 -18.23 -20.95
N SER A 22 23.85 -18.06 -22.23
CA SER A 22 24.89 -18.84 -22.87
C SER A 22 26.28 -18.37 -22.46
N SER A 23 27.26 -19.29 -22.44
CA SER A 23 28.66 -18.95 -22.15
C SER A 23 29.29 -17.99 -23.17
N ARG A 24 28.70 -17.85 -24.36
CA ARG A 24 29.11 -16.86 -25.37
C ARG A 24 28.66 -15.46 -25.01
N GLU A 25 27.40 -15.30 -24.61
CA GLU A 25 26.86 -14.03 -24.13
C GLU A 25 27.63 -13.56 -22.89
N ILE A 26 27.95 -14.49 -21.97
CA ILE A 26 28.79 -14.19 -20.80
C ILE A 26 30.19 -13.73 -21.23
N ALA A 27 30.80 -14.40 -22.22
CA ALA A 27 32.12 -14.05 -22.74
C ALA A 27 32.14 -12.64 -23.36
N GLU A 28 31.10 -12.30 -24.12
CA GLU A 28 30.93 -10.98 -24.73
C GLU A 28 30.71 -9.90 -23.67
N LEU A 29 29.81 -10.14 -22.71
CA LEU A 29 29.49 -9.20 -21.63
C LEU A 29 30.66 -8.96 -20.67
N CYS A 30 31.46 -9.99 -20.39
CA CYS A 30 32.62 -9.90 -19.50
C CYS A 30 33.92 -9.55 -20.24
N GLY A 31 33.91 -9.42 -21.57
CA GLY A 31 35.10 -9.13 -22.37
C GLY A 31 36.19 -10.21 -22.27
N LYS A 32 35.82 -11.46 -22.05
CA LYS A 32 36.75 -12.60 -21.90
C LYS A 32 36.68 -13.54 -23.09
N ARG A 33 37.79 -14.23 -23.40
CA ARG A 33 37.78 -15.31 -24.40
C ARG A 33 36.84 -16.43 -23.97
N HIS A 34 36.01 -16.92 -24.90
CA HIS A 34 35.05 -18.01 -24.66
C HIS A 34 35.71 -19.28 -24.10
N ASP A 35 36.92 -19.61 -24.56
CA ASP A 35 37.69 -20.74 -24.04
C ASP A 35 37.99 -20.63 -22.53
N HIS A 36 38.24 -19.42 -22.03
CA HIS A 36 38.49 -19.17 -20.62
C HIS A 36 37.20 -19.27 -19.82
N VAL A 37 36.11 -18.70 -20.34
CA VAL A 37 34.79 -18.81 -19.71
C VAL A 37 34.36 -20.27 -19.58
N ARG A 38 34.56 -21.09 -20.61
CA ARG A 38 34.27 -22.54 -20.54
C ARG A 38 35.08 -23.27 -19.48
N ARG A 39 36.38 -22.94 -19.35
CA ARG A 39 37.25 -23.52 -18.33
C ARG A 39 36.76 -23.15 -16.94
N ASP A 40 36.48 -21.88 -16.72
CA ASP A 40 36.04 -21.35 -15.43
C ASP A 40 34.67 -21.90 -15.05
N ILE A 41 33.75 -22.08 -16.01
CA ILE A 41 32.46 -22.76 -15.79
C ILE A 41 32.68 -24.19 -15.33
N LYS A 42 33.57 -24.94 -15.98
CA LYS A 42 33.86 -26.32 -15.58
C LYS A 42 34.42 -26.38 -14.17
N GLN A 43 35.39 -25.52 -13.85
CA GLN A 43 35.97 -25.43 -12.52
C GLN A 43 34.91 -25.04 -11.47
N MET A 44 34.12 -24.00 -11.74
CA MET A 44 33.05 -23.55 -10.86
C MET A 44 32.02 -24.66 -10.59
N LEU A 45 31.63 -25.44 -11.62
CA LEU A 45 30.69 -26.54 -11.44
C LEU A 45 31.29 -27.69 -10.63
N GLU A 46 32.59 -27.97 -10.78
CA GLU A 46 33.31 -28.96 -9.95
C GLU A 46 33.46 -28.51 -8.50
N GLU A 47 33.58 -27.21 -8.24
CA GLU A 47 33.66 -26.63 -6.89
C GLU A 47 32.29 -26.53 -6.21
N LEU A 48 31.24 -26.14 -6.95
CA LEU A 48 29.89 -25.95 -6.41
C LEU A 48 29.12 -27.26 -6.22
N TYR A 49 29.40 -28.27 -7.05
CA TYR A 49 28.69 -29.54 -7.02
C TYR A 49 29.69 -30.68 -6.76
N SER A 50 29.36 -31.56 -5.81
CA SER A 50 30.12 -32.79 -5.61
C SER A 50 30.17 -33.59 -6.92
N LYS A 51 31.30 -34.23 -7.24
CA LYS A 51 31.54 -34.96 -8.51
C LYS A 51 30.44 -35.94 -8.95
N ARG A 52 29.56 -36.36 -8.03
CA ARG A 52 28.44 -37.27 -8.27
C ARG A 52 27.16 -36.59 -8.81
N ASP A 53 27.02 -35.28 -8.65
CA ASP A 53 25.75 -34.57 -8.93
C ASP A 53 25.98 -33.24 -9.67
N ILE A 54 26.92 -33.25 -10.63
CA ILE A 54 27.21 -32.07 -11.47
C ILE A 54 26.07 -31.91 -12.49
N PRO A 55 25.30 -30.82 -12.45
CA PRO A 55 24.24 -30.60 -13.43
C PRO A 55 24.84 -30.42 -14.82
N LYS A 56 24.21 -31.05 -15.82
CA LYS A 56 24.66 -30.98 -17.21
C LYS A 56 24.10 -29.73 -17.89
N PHE A 57 24.87 -28.65 -17.86
CA PHE A 57 24.57 -27.40 -18.58
C PHE A 57 25.21 -27.30 -19.97
N GLY A 58 25.91 -28.35 -20.41
CA GLY A 58 26.67 -28.34 -21.66
C GLY A 58 25.77 -28.49 -22.88
N ASP A 59 26.08 -27.73 -23.93
CA ASP A 59 25.40 -27.77 -25.22
C ASP A 59 26.42 -27.63 -26.36
N ILE A 60 26.02 -27.86 -27.60
CA ILE A 60 26.87 -27.79 -28.79
C ILE A 60 26.28 -26.76 -29.76
N TYR A 61 27.10 -25.81 -30.19
CA TYR A 61 26.73 -24.85 -31.22
C TYR A 61 27.63 -24.95 -32.44
N LEU A 62 27.12 -24.49 -33.58
CA LEU A 62 27.90 -24.36 -34.81
C LEU A 62 28.47 -22.94 -34.88
N ASP A 63 29.79 -22.85 -34.99
CA ASP A 63 30.48 -21.58 -35.20
C ASP A 63 30.30 -21.08 -36.65
N ALA A 64 30.67 -19.83 -36.94
CA ALA A 64 30.57 -19.20 -38.26
C ALA A 64 31.31 -19.97 -39.39
N ARG A 65 32.18 -20.93 -39.01
CA ARG A 65 32.92 -21.82 -39.92
C ARG A 65 32.33 -23.23 -39.99
N SER A 66 31.08 -23.43 -39.57
CA SER A 66 30.38 -24.73 -39.52
C SER A 66 31.11 -25.79 -38.69
N ARG A 67 31.83 -25.36 -37.64
CA ARG A 67 32.51 -26.26 -36.71
C ARG A 67 31.67 -26.40 -35.44
N SER A 68 31.48 -27.64 -34.99
CA SER A 68 30.82 -27.91 -33.71
C SER A 68 31.72 -27.52 -32.55
N GLN A 69 31.25 -26.62 -31.70
CA GLN A 69 31.96 -26.16 -30.52
C GLN A 69 31.05 -26.25 -29.29
N HIS A 70 31.60 -26.60 -28.14
CA HIS A 70 30.80 -26.72 -26.93
C HIS A 70 30.50 -25.34 -26.33
N CYS A 71 29.26 -25.13 -25.92
CA CYS A 71 28.81 -24.01 -25.10
C CYS A 71 28.16 -24.53 -23.80
N TYR A 72 27.79 -23.60 -22.92
CA TYR A 72 27.08 -23.91 -21.68
C TYR A 72 25.90 -22.94 -21.55
N HIS A 73 24.74 -23.42 -21.10
CA HIS A 73 23.57 -22.61 -20.77
C HIS A 73 23.37 -22.61 -19.26
N LEU A 74 23.74 -21.51 -18.61
CA LEU A 74 23.71 -21.41 -17.15
C LEU A 74 22.41 -20.75 -16.67
N PRO A 75 21.80 -21.24 -15.57
CA PRO A 75 20.73 -20.52 -14.89
C PRO A 75 21.26 -19.23 -14.25
N LYS A 76 20.33 -18.34 -13.88
CA LYS A 76 20.63 -17.04 -13.26
C LYS A 76 21.61 -17.13 -12.09
N ARG A 77 21.47 -18.13 -11.20
CA ARG A 77 22.31 -18.29 -10.01
C ARG A 77 23.78 -18.54 -10.38
N GLU A 78 24.02 -19.53 -11.21
CA GLU A 78 25.37 -19.96 -11.63
C GLU A 78 26.03 -18.86 -12.47
N CYS A 79 25.26 -18.15 -13.30
CA CYS A 79 25.74 -16.97 -14.02
C CYS A 79 26.19 -15.85 -13.07
N LEU A 80 25.40 -15.55 -12.02
CA LEU A 80 25.75 -14.53 -11.05
C LEU A 80 27.01 -14.91 -10.24
N VAL A 81 27.14 -16.19 -9.85
CA VAL A 81 28.36 -16.68 -9.18
C VAL A 81 29.58 -16.48 -10.07
N LEU A 82 29.52 -16.92 -11.33
CA LEU A 82 30.63 -16.78 -12.28
C LEU A 82 31.00 -15.32 -12.55
N VAL A 83 30.01 -14.47 -12.84
CA VAL A 83 30.23 -13.04 -13.16
C VAL A 83 30.74 -12.28 -11.95
N SER A 84 30.24 -12.61 -10.75
CA SER A 84 30.83 -12.10 -9.51
C SER A 84 32.31 -12.48 -9.44
N GLY A 85 32.71 -13.73 -9.75
CA GLY A 85 34.11 -14.15 -9.81
C GLY A 85 35.00 -13.39 -10.81
N TYR A 86 34.43 -12.74 -11.83
CA TYR A 86 35.19 -11.99 -12.85
C TYR A 86 35.39 -10.52 -12.52
N SER A 87 34.39 -9.83 -12.00
CA SER A 87 34.49 -8.41 -11.68
C SER A 87 34.78 -8.22 -10.19
N THR A 88 36.03 -7.87 -9.86
CA THR A 88 36.44 -7.51 -8.49
C THR A 88 35.57 -6.39 -7.93
N ALA A 89 35.27 -5.38 -8.76
CA ALA A 89 34.39 -4.28 -8.40
C ALA A 89 32.95 -4.73 -8.09
N LEU A 90 32.42 -5.71 -8.83
CA LEU A 90 31.08 -6.26 -8.55
C LEU A 90 31.09 -7.07 -7.24
N ARG A 91 32.14 -7.86 -6.97
CA ARG A 91 32.27 -8.58 -5.69
C ARG A 91 32.33 -7.64 -4.50
N ALA A 92 33.15 -6.59 -4.59
CA ALA A 92 33.28 -5.59 -3.53
C ALA A 92 31.91 -4.96 -3.23
N LYS A 93 31.17 -4.52 -4.26
CA LYS A 93 29.82 -3.97 -4.07
C LYS A 93 28.83 -4.94 -3.42
N ILE A 94 28.90 -6.22 -3.76
CA ILE A 94 28.06 -7.24 -3.13
C ILE A 94 28.43 -7.37 -1.65
N ILE A 95 29.72 -7.47 -1.33
CA ILE A 95 30.22 -7.56 0.05
C ILE A 95 29.81 -6.33 0.86
N ASP A 96 30.05 -5.12 0.33
CA ASP A 96 29.71 -3.86 1.00
C ASP A 96 28.20 -3.75 1.26
N CYS A 97 27.37 -4.19 0.30
CA CYS A 97 25.92 -4.22 0.45
C CYS A 97 25.48 -5.17 1.58
N TRP A 98 26.07 -6.37 1.65
CA TRP A 98 25.78 -7.31 2.72
C TRP A 98 26.24 -6.80 4.09
N GLN A 99 27.44 -6.22 4.19
CA GLN A 99 27.92 -5.59 5.42
C GLN A 99 27.01 -4.44 5.87
N ALA A 100 26.51 -3.62 4.94
CA ALA A 100 25.57 -2.55 5.25
C ALA A 100 24.20 -3.07 5.69
N LEU A 101 23.73 -4.20 5.15
CA LEU A 101 22.50 -4.86 5.59
C LEU A 101 22.68 -5.48 6.99
N GLU A 102 23.82 -6.12 7.26
CA GLU A 102 24.14 -6.66 8.58
C GLU A 102 24.24 -5.55 9.64
N ALA A 103 24.86 -4.41 9.30
CA ALA A 103 24.91 -3.24 10.16
C ALA A 103 23.52 -2.64 10.44
N GLN A 104 22.58 -2.71 9.48
CA GLN A 104 21.20 -2.28 9.67
C GLN A 104 20.40 -3.23 10.56
N VAL A 105 20.65 -4.54 10.47
CA VAL A 105 20.02 -5.55 11.35
C VAL A 105 20.61 -5.49 12.76
N ALA A 106 21.86 -5.05 12.91
CA ALA A 106 22.50 -4.75 14.19
C ALA A 106 22.01 -3.42 14.82
N ALA A 107 20.71 -3.13 14.74
CA ALA A 107 20.10 -2.14 15.61
C ALA A 107 20.38 -2.54 17.08
N PRO A 108 20.59 -1.57 18.00
CA PRO A 108 20.87 -1.87 19.40
C PRO A 108 19.71 -2.68 19.98
N CYS A 109 19.91 -3.99 20.12
CA CYS A 109 18.98 -4.87 20.78
C CYS A 109 19.07 -4.57 22.27
N ILE A 110 17.94 -4.21 22.88
CA ILE A 110 17.84 -4.05 24.32
C ILE A 110 18.10 -5.43 24.94
N ASP A 111 19.14 -5.56 25.74
CA ASP A 111 19.41 -6.80 26.46
C ASP A 111 18.44 -6.93 27.64
N TYR A 112 17.37 -7.69 27.41
CA TYR A 112 16.36 -7.99 28.43
C TYR A 112 16.84 -9.00 29.49
N SER A 113 18.09 -9.48 29.42
CA SER A 113 18.67 -10.36 30.44
C SER A 113 19.07 -9.61 31.71
N SER A 114 19.31 -8.29 31.62
CA SER A 114 19.59 -7.44 32.79
C SER A 114 18.28 -7.03 33.48
N PRO A 115 18.10 -7.35 34.78
CA PRO A 115 16.94 -6.93 35.55
C PRO A 115 16.73 -5.41 35.59
N GLU A 116 17.82 -4.63 35.58
CA GLU A 116 17.79 -3.17 35.63
C GLU A 116 17.20 -2.58 34.34
N VAL A 117 17.58 -3.14 33.18
CA VAL A 117 17.07 -2.73 31.88
C VAL A 117 15.57 -3.02 31.77
N VAL A 118 15.15 -4.22 32.19
CA VAL A 118 13.73 -4.61 32.18
C VAL A 118 12.92 -3.70 33.11
N LEU A 119 13.42 -3.41 34.31
CA LEU A 119 12.74 -2.52 35.26
C LEU A 119 12.58 -1.10 34.70
N GLY A 120 13.60 -0.57 34.03
CA GLY A 120 13.54 0.75 33.38
C GLY A 120 12.44 0.81 32.30
N VAL A 121 12.39 -0.20 31.43
CA VAL A 121 11.35 -0.31 30.38
C VAL A 121 9.96 -0.44 30.98
N LEU A 122 9.78 -1.32 31.97
CA LEU A 122 8.48 -1.51 32.64
C LEU A 122 7.98 -0.25 33.33
N THR A 123 8.89 0.47 34.00
CA THR A 123 8.55 1.73 34.68
C THR A 123 8.11 2.79 33.68
N TYR A 124 8.83 2.93 32.56
CA TYR A 124 8.45 3.83 31.49
C TYR A 124 7.06 3.49 30.93
N LEU A 125 6.81 2.22 30.59
CA LEU A 125 5.53 1.78 30.04
C LEU A 125 4.37 1.99 31.02
N LYS A 126 4.60 1.75 32.31
CA LYS A 126 3.62 2.03 33.36
C LYS A 126 3.24 3.51 33.40
N ASN A 127 4.23 4.40 33.41
CA ASN A 127 3.98 5.84 33.43
C ASN A 127 3.23 6.31 32.17
N GLU A 128 3.52 5.72 31.02
CA GLU A 128 2.81 6.05 29.78
C GLU A 128 1.34 5.59 29.82
N ASN A 129 1.07 4.41 30.38
CA ASN A 129 -0.30 3.93 30.60
C ASN A 129 -1.05 4.84 31.57
N GLU A 130 -0.46 5.19 32.71
CA GLU A 130 -1.09 6.12 33.67
C GLU A 130 -1.41 7.47 33.03
N ARG A 131 -0.51 8.00 32.19
CA ARG A 131 -0.76 9.22 31.43
C ARG A 131 -1.93 9.07 30.47
N LYS A 132 -2.04 7.95 29.76
CA LYS A 132 -3.16 7.67 28.85
C LYS A 132 -4.47 7.55 29.62
N ASP A 133 -4.47 6.83 30.74
CA ASP A 133 -5.65 6.67 31.59
C ASP A 133 -6.14 8.00 32.15
N ASN A 134 -5.22 8.89 32.55
CA ASN A 134 -5.57 10.24 32.98
C ASN A 134 -6.24 11.07 31.86
N VAL A 135 -5.71 11.01 30.65
CA VAL A 135 -6.32 11.68 29.48
C VAL A 135 -7.70 11.10 29.18
N ILE A 136 -7.84 9.77 29.23
CA ILE A 136 -9.13 9.10 29.01
C ILE A 136 -10.15 9.51 30.08
N ALA A 137 -9.74 9.56 31.35
CA ALA A 137 -10.59 9.99 32.46
C ALA A 137 -11.06 11.44 32.29
N GLU A 138 -10.23 12.32 31.73
CA GLU A 138 -10.60 13.70 31.42
C GLU A 138 -11.55 13.81 30.21
N LEU A 139 -11.34 13.00 29.17
CA LEU A 139 -12.13 13.04 27.93
C LEU A 139 -13.49 12.34 28.05
N GLN A 140 -13.60 11.30 28.85
CA GLN A 140 -14.84 10.55 29.10
C GLN A 140 -16.05 11.45 29.45
N PRO A 141 -15.97 12.34 30.45
CA PRO A 141 -17.09 13.21 30.79
C PRO A 141 -17.39 14.23 29.69
N LYS A 142 -16.37 14.71 28.96
CA LYS A 142 -16.55 15.63 27.82
C LYS A 142 -17.29 14.95 26.66
N ALA A 143 -16.93 13.70 26.35
CA ALA A 143 -17.62 12.89 25.36
C ALA A 143 -19.07 12.61 25.77
N LYS A 144 -19.29 12.18 27.01
CA LYS A 144 -20.64 11.91 27.54
C LYS A 144 -21.53 13.15 27.60
N ALA A 145 -20.97 14.31 27.96
CA ALA A 145 -21.66 15.59 27.94
C ALA A 145 -22.04 15.98 26.50
N LEU A 146 -21.12 15.81 25.54
CA LEU A 146 -21.40 16.05 24.12
C LEU A 146 -22.49 15.13 23.59
N GLU A 147 -22.46 13.84 23.93
CA GLU A 147 -23.52 12.90 23.59
C GLU A 147 -24.87 13.27 24.20
N SER A 148 -24.88 13.76 25.44
CA SER A 148 -26.12 14.25 26.09
C SER A 148 -26.63 15.56 25.48
N LEU A 149 -25.73 16.37 24.90
CA LEU A 149 -26.07 17.60 24.16
C LEU A 149 -26.50 17.32 22.70
N LYS A 150 -26.27 16.11 22.17
CA LYS A 150 -26.87 15.72 20.89
C LYS A 150 -28.39 15.77 21.09
N ARG A 151 -29.05 16.67 20.34
CA ARG A 151 -30.50 16.88 20.36
C ARG A 151 -31.21 15.51 20.23
N SER A 152 -32.28 15.30 20.99
CA SER A 152 -32.96 14.00 21.19
C SER A 152 -33.51 13.33 19.92
N ASP A 153 -33.55 14.03 18.79
CA ASP A 153 -33.88 13.49 17.47
C ASP A 153 -32.65 13.18 16.60
N GLY A 154 -31.47 13.74 16.91
CA GLY A 154 -30.23 13.57 16.15
C GLY A 154 -30.28 14.11 14.70
N LEU A 155 -31.37 14.82 14.36
CA LEU A 155 -31.73 15.21 12.99
C LEU A 155 -31.80 16.73 12.84
N PHE A 156 -30.91 17.27 12.02
CA PHE A 156 -30.80 18.70 11.77
C PHE A 156 -31.53 19.09 10.48
N GLY A 157 -32.34 20.15 10.54
CA GLY A 157 -32.84 20.78 9.32
C GLY A 157 -31.71 21.39 8.52
N ILE A 158 -31.80 21.42 7.19
CA ILE A 158 -30.73 21.92 6.31
C ILE A 158 -30.27 23.34 6.68
N ILE A 159 -31.19 24.23 7.07
CA ILE A 159 -30.88 25.60 7.46
C ILE A 159 -30.17 25.64 8.83
N GLU A 160 -30.55 24.77 9.75
CA GLU A 160 -29.90 24.66 11.06
C GLU A 160 -28.50 24.09 10.91
N ALA A 161 -28.34 23.05 10.10
CA ALA A 161 -27.04 22.47 9.74
C ALA A 161 -26.09 23.51 9.11
N ALA A 162 -26.60 24.36 8.21
CA ALA A 162 -25.82 25.44 7.63
C ALA A 162 -25.29 26.41 8.70
N LYS A 163 -26.11 26.76 9.70
CA LYS A 163 -25.70 27.63 10.81
C LYS A 163 -24.66 26.96 11.70
N VAL A 164 -24.80 25.66 12.00
CA VAL A 164 -23.85 24.88 12.80
C VAL A 164 -22.49 24.78 12.12
N LEU A 165 -22.46 24.69 10.79
CA LEU A 165 -21.25 24.68 9.97
C LEU A 165 -20.75 26.09 9.62
N GLU A 166 -21.34 27.14 10.19
CA GLU A 166 -20.98 28.55 9.96
C GLU A 166 -21.03 28.97 8.47
N MET A 167 -21.88 28.33 7.68
CA MET A 167 -22.07 28.59 6.25
C MET A 167 -23.34 29.38 5.97
N ARG A 168 -23.32 30.19 4.90
CA ARG A 168 -24.54 30.82 4.41
C ARG A 168 -25.48 29.73 3.86
N PRO A 169 -26.78 29.71 4.24
CA PRO A 169 -27.69 28.63 3.84
C PRO A 169 -27.80 28.41 2.33
N LYS A 170 -27.69 29.47 1.52
CA LYS A 170 -27.72 29.37 0.05
C LYS A 170 -26.53 28.57 -0.48
N ASP A 171 -25.33 28.88 0.01
CA ASP A 171 -24.08 28.25 -0.43
C ASP A 171 -24.04 26.79 0.03
N PHE A 172 -24.51 26.52 1.25
CA PHE A 172 -24.63 25.16 1.77
C PHE A 172 -25.61 24.29 0.96
N ILE A 173 -26.79 24.83 0.60
CA ILE A 173 -27.75 24.10 -0.25
C ILE A 173 -27.13 23.84 -1.64
N HIS A 174 -26.40 24.79 -2.20
CA HIS A 174 -25.71 24.61 -3.48
C HIS A 174 -24.63 23.51 -3.40
N TYR A 175 -23.89 23.44 -2.30
CA TYR A 175 -22.93 22.36 -2.05
C TYR A 175 -23.62 20.99 -1.99
N LEU A 176 -24.68 20.87 -1.20
CA LEU A 176 -25.43 19.62 -1.08
C LEU A 176 -26.02 19.15 -2.41
N TRP A 177 -26.38 20.08 -3.31
CA TRP A 177 -26.81 19.74 -4.66
C TRP A 177 -25.66 19.23 -5.53
N SER A 178 -24.54 19.97 -5.58
CA SER A 178 -23.39 19.61 -6.42
C SER A 178 -22.74 18.28 -6.02
N HIS A 179 -22.82 17.91 -4.74
CA HIS A 179 -22.22 16.69 -4.20
C HIS A 179 -23.23 15.53 -4.05
N ASN A 180 -24.40 15.62 -4.71
CA ASN A 180 -25.44 14.59 -4.68
C ASN A 180 -25.87 14.19 -3.26
N TRP A 181 -26.03 15.16 -2.37
CA TRP A 181 -26.62 14.92 -1.04
C TRP A 181 -28.14 15.06 -1.08
N VAL A 182 -28.64 16.04 -1.81
CA VAL A 182 -30.08 16.31 -1.93
C VAL A 182 -30.51 16.58 -3.37
N TYR A 183 -31.78 16.31 -3.66
CA TYR A 183 -32.41 16.61 -4.93
C TYR A 183 -33.82 17.20 -4.75
N ARG A 184 -34.41 17.72 -5.83
CA ARG A 184 -35.84 18.11 -5.92
C ARG A 184 -36.54 17.29 -6.98
N ARG A 185 -37.76 16.83 -6.66
CA ARG A 185 -38.64 16.15 -7.64
C ARG A 185 -39.26 17.13 -8.64
N VAL A 186 -39.69 18.29 -8.16
CA VAL A 186 -40.25 19.36 -8.99
C VAL A 186 -39.71 20.72 -8.53
N PRO A 187 -39.65 21.73 -9.41
CA PRO A 187 -39.32 23.09 -9.01
C PRO A 187 -40.24 23.57 -7.87
N GLY A 188 -39.65 24.06 -6.77
CA GLY A 188 -40.40 24.49 -5.59
C GLY A 188 -40.79 23.38 -4.59
N ALA A 189 -40.51 22.11 -4.87
CA ALA A 189 -40.69 21.05 -3.88
C ALA A 189 -39.62 21.07 -2.78
N PRO A 190 -39.91 20.47 -1.61
CA PRO A 190 -38.94 20.23 -0.56
C PRO A 190 -37.73 19.44 -1.07
N LEU A 191 -36.59 19.67 -0.42
CA LEU A 191 -35.37 18.92 -0.67
C LEU A 191 -35.50 17.51 -0.08
N LEU A 192 -35.11 16.51 -0.87
CA LEU A 192 -35.08 15.11 -0.46
C LEU A 192 -33.64 14.59 -0.48
N PRO A 193 -33.26 13.72 0.46
CA PRO A 193 -31.92 13.14 0.48
C PRO A 193 -31.80 12.02 -0.57
N TYR A 194 -30.61 11.84 -1.12
CA TYR A 194 -30.32 10.66 -1.93
C TYR A 194 -30.22 9.38 -1.07
N GLN A 195 -30.67 8.26 -1.63
CA GLN A 195 -30.73 6.98 -0.92
C GLN A 195 -29.35 6.48 -0.45
N ASP A 196 -28.26 6.81 -1.15
CA ASP A 196 -26.90 6.44 -0.76
C ASP A 196 -26.49 7.12 0.56
N LYS A 197 -26.87 8.37 0.77
CA LYS A 197 -26.60 9.11 2.01
C LYS A 197 -27.41 8.60 3.18
N ILE A 198 -28.64 8.16 2.92
CA ILE A 198 -29.49 7.50 3.94
C ILE A 198 -28.88 6.16 4.34
N LYS A 199 -28.48 5.33 3.36
CA LYS A 199 -27.83 4.03 3.65
C LYS A 199 -26.53 4.17 4.43
N LYS A 200 -25.79 5.26 4.21
CA LYS A 200 -24.56 5.59 4.97
C LYS A 200 -24.84 6.21 6.35
N GLY A 201 -26.09 6.41 6.73
CA GLY A 201 -26.46 7.03 8.02
C GLY A 201 -26.17 8.53 8.11
N LEU A 202 -25.89 9.21 6.99
CA LEU A 202 -25.51 10.63 6.96
C LEU A 202 -26.72 11.56 6.85
N MET A 203 -27.84 11.06 6.33
CA MET A 203 -29.08 11.82 6.17
C MET A 203 -30.30 10.95 6.46
N ASP A 204 -31.41 11.59 6.77
CA ASP A 204 -32.71 10.92 6.95
C ASP A 204 -33.84 11.70 6.25
N CYS A 205 -34.94 11.03 5.97
CA CYS A 205 -36.12 11.58 5.31
C CYS A 205 -37.31 11.59 6.28
N SER A 206 -37.54 12.73 6.94
CA SER A 206 -38.67 12.89 7.85
C SER A 206 -39.91 13.37 7.10
N THR A 207 -41.06 12.76 7.38
CA THR A 207 -42.37 13.23 6.89
C THR A 207 -43.02 14.13 7.92
N LEU A 208 -43.53 15.28 7.47
CA LEU A 208 -44.28 16.23 8.30
C LEU A 208 -45.69 16.38 7.72
N THR A 209 -46.70 16.21 8.56
CA THR A 209 -48.10 16.49 8.19
C THR A 209 -48.39 17.96 8.45
N ILE A 210 -48.66 18.70 7.38
CA ILE A 210 -49.05 20.11 7.45
C ILE A 210 -50.58 20.18 7.35
N HIS A 211 -51.22 20.70 8.40
CA HIS A 211 -52.64 21.01 8.38
C HIS A 211 -52.85 22.41 7.80
N LYS A 212 -53.57 22.50 6.69
CA LYS A 212 -53.98 23.79 6.13
C LYS A 212 -55.24 24.32 6.84
N PRO A 213 -55.47 25.64 6.85
CA PRO A 213 -56.70 26.23 7.38
C PRO A 213 -57.98 25.74 6.69
N ASP A 214 -57.88 25.21 5.46
CA ASP A 214 -58.98 24.55 4.72
C ASP A 214 -59.28 23.10 5.19
N GLY A 215 -58.66 22.61 6.27
CA GLY A 215 -58.86 21.26 6.79
C GLY A 215 -58.15 20.15 6.01
N ILE A 216 -57.44 20.47 4.93
CA ILE A 216 -56.70 19.50 4.11
C ILE A 216 -55.35 19.18 4.77
N GLU A 217 -55.11 17.91 5.05
CA GLU A 217 -53.82 17.39 5.49
C GLU A 217 -52.87 17.19 4.30
N LYS A 218 -51.65 17.70 4.39
CA LYS A 218 -50.61 17.49 3.39
C LYS A 218 -49.37 16.89 4.03
N ILE A 219 -49.04 15.66 3.65
CA ILE A 219 -47.79 15.01 4.06
C ILE A 219 -46.66 15.54 3.18
N VAL A 220 -45.63 16.09 3.81
CA VAL A 220 -44.46 16.67 3.16
C VAL A 220 -43.21 16.01 3.69
N SER A 221 -42.51 15.27 2.83
CA SER A 221 -41.19 14.72 3.15
C SER A 221 -40.12 15.79 3.04
N SER A 222 -39.17 15.82 3.98
CA SER A 222 -38.05 16.76 3.99
C SER A 222 -36.75 16.07 4.40
N ALA A 223 -35.64 16.49 3.79
CA ALA A 223 -34.31 15.99 4.14
C ALA A 223 -33.84 16.57 5.47
N LYS A 224 -33.29 15.69 6.32
CA LYS A 224 -32.61 15.99 7.57
C LYS A 224 -31.20 15.43 7.53
N ILE A 225 -30.27 16.07 8.23
CA ILE A 225 -28.86 15.65 8.33
C ILE A 225 -28.63 15.06 9.72
N THR A 226 -27.94 13.92 9.82
CA THR A 226 -27.61 13.30 11.10
C THR A 226 -26.38 13.97 11.75
N ALA A 227 -26.10 13.68 13.02
CA ALA A 227 -24.85 14.12 13.66
C ALA A 227 -23.60 13.64 12.89
N ASP A 228 -23.62 12.40 12.38
CA ASP A 228 -22.53 11.83 11.60
C ASP A 228 -22.42 12.47 10.21
N GLY A 229 -23.56 12.82 9.60
CA GLY A 229 -23.62 13.61 8.38
C GLY A 229 -23.00 14.99 8.55
N LEU A 230 -23.29 15.68 9.67
CA LEU A 230 -22.67 16.95 10.01
C LEU A 230 -21.16 16.84 10.24
N ALA A 231 -20.71 15.81 10.94
CA ALA A 231 -19.29 15.56 11.15
C ALA A 231 -18.55 15.34 9.82
N SER A 232 -19.11 14.50 8.94
CA SER A 232 -18.55 14.24 7.60
C SER A 232 -18.52 15.49 6.72
N LEU A 233 -19.57 16.32 6.78
CA LEU A 233 -19.61 17.60 6.07
C LEU A 233 -18.54 18.55 6.63
N ARG A 234 -18.40 18.64 7.95
CA ARG A 234 -17.38 19.49 8.59
C ARG A 234 -15.96 19.09 8.19
N GLU A 235 -15.66 17.79 8.12
CA GLU A 235 -14.39 17.27 7.61
C GLU A 235 -14.17 17.63 6.13
N GLN A 236 -15.20 17.58 5.29
CA GLN A 236 -15.07 17.97 3.87
C GLN A 236 -14.82 19.47 3.70
N PHE A 237 -15.34 20.32 4.60
CA PHE A 237 -15.15 21.77 4.54
C PHE A 237 -13.85 22.24 5.22
N HIS A 238 -13.40 21.59 6.29
CA HIS A 238 -12.25 22.03 7.10
C HIS A 238 -11.03 21.09 7.02
N GLY A 239 -11.19 19.83 6.63
CA GLY A 239 -10.12 18.84 6.47
C GLY A 239 -9.27 19.02 5.20
N GLY A 240 -9.51 20.08 4.43
CA GLY A 240 -8.63 20.54 3.35
C GLY A 240 -7.50 21.47 3.81
N VAL A 241 -7.42 21.79 5.11
CA VAL A 241 -6.28 22.51 5.68
C VAL A 241 -5.30 21.48 6.22
N GLN A 242 -4.36 21.07 5.36
CA GLN A 242 -3.10 20.45 5.77
C GLN A 242 -2.26 21.43 6.58
#